data_AF-A0A0D2MLQ2-F1
#
_entry.id   AF-A0A0D2MLQ2-F1
#
_cell.length_a   1.000
_cell.length_b   1.000
_cell.length_c   1.000
_cell.angle_alpha   90.00
_cell.angle_beta   90.00
_cell.angle_gamma   90.00
#
_symmetry.space_group_name_H-M   'P 1'
#
loop_
_entity.id
_entity.type
_entity.pdbx_description
1 polymer ?
#
loop_
_entity_poly.entity_id
_entity_poly.type
_entity_poly.pdbx_seq_one_letter_code
_entity_poly.pdbx_strand_id
1 'polypeptide(L)'
;MESARQKATSIAAQEDVPMASKMREIEKLYAKARASAGGKKGGKKGGKKGKGPPLDKRMRADKRGLDKIAKRTGGKKGGKKGKGGGGGGKGKGRGKR
;
A
#
# COMPACT_ATOMS: atom_id res chain seq x y z
N MET A 1 16.02 15.74 6.93
CA MET A 1 15.07 16.76 7.44
C MET A 1 15.55 18.17 7.13
N GLU A 2 16.85 18.45 7.31
CA GLU A 2 17.47 19.75 7.06
C GLU A 2 17.28 20.28 5.62
N SER A 3 17.43 19.40 4.62
CA SER A 3 17.16 19.73 3.21
C SER A 3 15.70 20.09 2.90
N ALA A 4 14.74 19.62 3.70
CA ALA A 4 13.33 20.00 3.54
C ALA A 4 13.08 21.40 4.12
N ARG A 5 13.79 21.79 5.19
CA ARG A 5 13.73 23.13 5.78
C ARG A 5 14.24 24.19 4.81
N GLN A 6 15.41 23.96 4.20
CA GLN A 6 15.99 24.86 3.20
C GLN A 6 15.09 25.07 1.96
N LYS A 7 14.37 24.02 1.54
CA LYS A 7 13.41 24.13 0.43
C LYS A 7 12.12 24.84 0.84
N ALA A 8 11.66 24.64 2.07
CA ALA A 8 10.50 25.33 2.60
C ALA A 8 10.73 26.84 2.73
N THR A 9 11.92 27.27 3.16
CA THR A 9 12.28 28.70 3.23
C THR A 9 12.32 29.34 1.84
N SER A 10 12.82 28.62 0.83
CA SER A 10 12.81 29.09 -0.56
C SER A 10 11.39 29.27 -1.12
N ILE A 11 10.46 28.35 -0.82
CA ILE A 11 9.05 28.48 -1.24
C ILE A 11 8.34 29.61 -0.52
N ALA A 12 8.62 29.80 0.78
CA ALA A 12 8.04 30.89 1.56
C ALA A 12 8.41 32.26 0.97
N ALA A 13 9.64 32.42 0.47
CA ALA A 13 10.16 33.65 -0.11
C ALA A 13 9.61 34.00 -1.52
N GLN A 14 8.85 33.12 -2.19
CA GLN A 14 8.35 33.39 -3.54
C GLN A 14 7.18 34.39 -3.52
N GLU A 15 7.39 35.67 -3.80
CA GLU A 15 6.32 36.68 -3.65
C GLU A 15 5.11 36.49 -4.59
N ASP A 16 5.30 35.82 -5.73
CA ASP A 16 4.31 35.66 -6.80
C ASP A 16 3.26 34.55 -6.56
N VAL A 17 3.42 33.76 -5.48
CA VAL A 17 2.55 32.60 -5.22
C VAL A 17 1.61 32.89 -4.04
N PRO A 18 0.30 32.62 -4.17
CA PRO A 18 -0.63 32.75 -3.04
C PRO A 18 -0.20 31.92 -1.83
N MET A 19 -0.39 32.46 -0.62
CA MET A 19 0.02 31.80 0.63
C MET A 19 -0.50 30.36 0.78
N ALA A 20 -1.75 30.11 0.37
CA ALA A 20 -2.35 28.77 0.44
C ALA A 20 -1.59 27.74 -0.43
N SER A 21 -1.07 28.16 -1.58
CA SER A 21 -0.28 27.30 -2.46
C SER A 21 1.10 27.02 -1.88
N LYS A 22 1.77 28.04 -1.31
CA LYS A 22 3.04 27.89 -0.59
C LYS A 22 2.94 26.87 0.54
N MET A 23 1.90 26.96 1.37
CA MET A 23 1.71 26.06 2.50
C MET A 23 1.49 24.61 2.06
N ARG A 24 0.66 24.38 1.04
CA ARG A 24 0.45 23.04 0.46
C ARG A 24 1.75 22.43 -0.08
N GLU A 25 2.63 23.25 -0.64
CA GLU A 25 3.89 22.78 -1.20
C GLU A 25 4.91 22.45 -0.10
N ILE A 26 4.98 23.28 0.94
CA ILE A 26 5.78 23.03 2.14
C ILE A 26 5.32 21.74 2.85
N GLU A 27 4.01 21.54 3.01
CA GLU A 27 3.44 20.31 3.58
C GLU A 27 3.85 19.06 2.78
N LYS A 28 3.77 19.12 1.45
CA LYS A 28 4.21 18.03 0.57
C LYS A 28 5.69 17.72 0.74
N LEU A 29 6.54 18.74 0.90
CA LEU A 29 7.98 18.59 1.14
C LEU A 29 8.26 17.83 2.43
N TYR A 30 7.61 18.20 3.53
CA TYR A 30 7.77 17.51 4.81
C TYR A 30 7.15 16.12 4.81
N ALA A 31 5.99 15.93 4.18
CA ALA A 31 5.38 14.61 4.01
C ALA A 31 6.30 13.67 3.22
N LYS A 32 6.93 14.17 2.15
CA LYS A 32 7.90 13.40 1.35
C LYS A 32 9.17 13.09 2.13
N ALA A 33 9.72 14.05 2.87
CA ALA A 33 10.89 13.85 3.72
C ALA A 33 10.61 12.84 4.86
N ARG A 34 9.41 12.87 5.43
CA ARG A 34 8.95 11.92 6.45
C ARG A 34 8.70 10.53 5.87
N ALA A 35 8.10 10.44 4.68
CA ALA A 35 7.87 9.18 3.98
C ALA A 35 9.17 8.54 3.45
N SER A 36 10.19 9.34 3.12
CA SER A 36 11.52 8.82 2.78
C SER A 36 12.27 8.31 4.01
N ALA A 37 12.05 8.90 5.19
CA ALA A 37 12.66 8.45 6.44
C ALA A 37 11.94 7.22 7.04
N GLY A 38 10.61 7.16 6.93
CA GLY A 38 9.81 6.01 7.31
C GLY A 38 9.62 5.06 6.13
N GLY A 39 10.60 4.16 5.92
CA GLY A 39 10.70 3.24 4.78
C GLY A 39 9.41 2.94 4.00
N LYS A 40 9.45 3.21 2.69
CA LYS A 40 8.46 2.88 1.63
C LYS A 40 7.26 2.03 2.08
N LYS A 41 6.22 2.67 2.64
CA LYS A 41 4.86 2.08 2.67
C LYS A 41 4.32 2.05 1.23
N GLY A 42 4.68 1.01 0.47
CA GLY A 42 4.17 0.82 -0.89
C GLY A 42 5.15 0.27 -1.92
N GLY A 43 6.38 -0.10 -1.54
CA GLY A 43 7.17 -0.99 -2.38
C GLY A 43 6.38 -2.28 -2.54
N LYS A 44 5.92 -2.59 -3.77
CA LYS A 44 5.31 -3.89 -4.11
C LYS A 44 6.11 -4.94 -3.38
N LYS A 45 5.45 -5.68 -2.46
CA LYS A 45 6.04 -6.82 -1.75
C LYS A 45 6.98 -7.53 -2.73
N GLY A 46 8.29 -7.42 -2.52
CA GLY A 46 9.25 -8.34 -3.12
C GLY A 46 8.68 -9.72 -2.86
N GLY A 47 8.42 -10.45 -3.94
CA GLY A 47 7.66 -11.70 -3.90
C GLY A 47 8.21 -12.57 -2.78
N LYS A 48 7.37 -12.85 -1.77
CA LYS A 48 7.76 -13.79 -0.71
C LYS A 48 8.16 -15.09 -1.39
N LYS A 49 9.43 -15.45 -1.20
CA LYS A 49 10.11 -16.71 -1.50
C LYS A 49 9.16 -17.87 -1.84
N GLY A 50 8.75 -17.94 -3.10
CA GLY A 50 8.40 -19.20 -3.74
C GLY A 50 9.69 -19.72 -4.36
N LYS A 51 10.00 -21.00 -4.22
CA LYS A 51 11.08 -21.64 -4.98
C LYS A 51 10.67 -21.62 -6.46
N GLY A 52 10.97 -20.55 -7.20
CA GLY A 52 10.69 -20.49 -8.65
C GLY A 52 10.43 -19.09 -9.22
N PRO A 53 10.46 -18.97 -10.56
CA PRO A 53 10.18 -17.74 -11.27
C PRO A 53 8.76 -17.22 -10.97
N PRO A 54 8.54 -15.89 -11.08
CA PRO A 54 7.23 -15.32 -10.87
C PRO A 54 6.22 -15.88 -11.88
N LEU A 55 5.06 -16.33 -11.38
CA LEU A 55 3.95 -16.77 -12.24
C LEU A 55 3.50 -15.62 -13.15
N ASP A 56 3.24 -15.94 -14.41
CA ASP A 56 2.64 -14.99 -15.37
C ASP A 56 1.20 -14.60 -14.95
N LYS A 57 0.56 -13.71 -15.73
CA LYS A 57 -0.80 -13.22 -15.42
C LYS A 57 -1.86 -14.32 -15.49
N ARG A 58 -1.76 -15.24 -16.45
CA ARG A 58 -2.73 -16.33 -16.68
C ARG A 58 -2.63 -17.36 -15.58
N MET A 59 -1.42 -17.86 -15.31
CA MET A 59 -1.14 -18.81 -14.23
C MET A 59 -1.58 -18.29 -12.86
N ARG A 60 -1.44 -16.98 -12.61
CA ARG A 60 -1.90 -16.37 -11.35
C ARG A 60 -3.43 -16.34 -11.26
N ALA A 61 -4.14 -16.15 -12.36
CA ALA A 61 -5.59 -16.19 -12.40
C ALA A 61 -6.09 -17.62 -12.13
N ASP A 62 -5.49 -18.61 -12.80
CA ASP A 62 -5.84 -20.02 -12.63
C ASP A 62 -5.59 -20.49 -11.19
N LYS A 63 -4.41 -20.17 -10.63
CA LYS A 63 -4.11 -20.46 -9.23
C LYS A 63 -5.13 -19.84 -8.28
N ARG A 64 -5.55 -18.59 -8.53
CA ARG A 64 -6.60 -17.94 -7.71
C ARG A 64 -7.95 -18.63 -7.86
N GLY A 65 -8.28 -19.14 -9.05
CA GLY A 65 -9.48 -19.91 -9.31
C GLY A 65 -9.49 -21.21 -8.51
N LEU A 66 -8.39 -21.97 -8.61
CA LEU A 66 -8.18 -23.20 -7.85
C LEU A 66 -8.21 -22.96 -6.34
N ASP A 67 -7.52 -21.93 -5.83
CA ASP A 67 -7.55 -21.57 -4.41
C ASP A 67 -8.96 -21.21 -3.91
N LYS A 68 -9.77 -20.54 -4.75
CA LYS A 68 -11.17 -20.21 -4.43
C LYS A 68 -12.05 -21.46 -4.40
N ILE A 69 -11.86 -22.38 -5.35
CA ILE A 69 -12.59 -23.64 -5.41
C ILE A 69 -12.22 -24.48 -4.18
N ALA A 70 -10.93 -24.67 -3.90
CA ALA A 70 -10.44 -25.43 -2.75
C ALA A 70 -10.96 -24.90 -1.41
N LYS A 71 -11.14 -23.58 -1.28
CA LYS A 71 -11.76 -22.96 -0.10
C LYS A 71 -13.27 -23.22 -0.01
N ARG A 72 -13.97 -23.28 -1.14
CA ARG A 72 -15.43 -23.48 -1.20
C ARG A 72 -15.84 -24.93 -1.05
N THR A 73 -15.08 -25.85 -1.65
CA THR A 73 -15.37 -27.29 -1.62
C THR A 73 -14.88 -27.97 -0.34
N GLY A 74 -14.18 -27.24 0.53
CA GLY A 74 -13.86 -27.66 1.89
C GLY A 74 -12.88 -28.83 1.94
N GLY A 75 -11.59 -28.52 2.09
CA GLY A 75 -10.68 -29.17 3.04
C GLY A 75 -10.85 -30.68 3.33
N LYS A 76 -11.07 -31.53 2.32
CA LYS A 76 -11.13 -32.99 2.47
C LYS A 76 -9.88 -33.68 1.90
N LYS A 77 -8.71 -33.28 2.37
CA LYS A 77 -7.58 -34.18 2.68
C LYS A 77 -6.44 -33.38 3.33
N GLY A 78 -6.42 -33.39 4.65
CA GLY A 78 -5.23 -33.11 5.46
C GLY A 78 -4.95 -31.65 5.81
N GLY A 79 -5.03 -31.33 7.11
CA GLY A 79 -4.25 -30.22 7.68
C GLY A 79 -5.05 -29.15 8.41
N LYS A 80 -5.44 -29.45 9.65
CA LYS A 80 -5.65 -28.42 10.67
C LYS A 80 -4.38 -27.54 10.78
N LYS A 81 -4.61 -26.28 11.17
CA LYS A 81 -3.72 -25.37 11.92
C LYS A 81 -2.87 -24.38 11.10
N GLY A 82 -3.53 -23.32 10.63
CA GLY A 82 -2.91 -22.01 10.42
C GLY A 82 -3.68 -20.95 11.22
N LYS A 83 -3.41 -20.86 12.53
CA LYS A 83 -3.91 -19.79 13.41
C LYS A 83 -3.13 -18.52 13.06
N GLY A 84 -3.80 -17.51 12.53
CA GLY A 84 -3.22 -16.20 12.18
C GLY A 84 -3.97 -15.63 10.98
N GLY A 85 -4.84 -14.65 11.12
CA GLY A 85 -4.83 -13.51 12.03
C GLY A 85 -5.12 -12.29 11.16
N GLY A 86 -6.15 -11.54 11.54
CA GLY A 86 -6.30 -10.15 11.11
C GLY A 86 -7.29 -9.89 9.98
N GLY A 87 -8.23 -8.99 10.26
CA GLY A 87 -8.84 -8.15 9.24
C GLY A 87 -10.31 -7.91 9.47
N GLY A 88 -10.63 -6.97 10.36
CA GLY A 88 -12.00 -6.63 10.70
C GLY A 88 -12.82 -6.23 9.47
N GLY A 89 -13.99 -6.86 9.35
CA GLY A 89 -15.04 -6.41 8.47
C GLY A 89 -15.60 -5.09 8.96
N LYS A 90 -14.99 -3.97 8.57
CA LYS A 90 -15.72 -2.71 8.41
C LYS A 90 -16.30 -2.70 7.00
N GLY A 91 -17.43 -3.40 6.83
CA GLY A 91 -18.32 -3.21 5.70
C GLY A 91 -18.93 -1.82 5.80
N LYS A 92 -18.25 -0.83 5.20
CA LYS A 92 -18.85 0.49 4.94
C LYS A 92 -19.87 0.34 3.81
N GLY A 93 -21.10 0.77 4.09
CA GLY A 93 -22.00 1.34 3.08
C GLY A 93 -22.99 0.38 2.45
N ARG A 94 -24.08 0.06 3.17
CA ARG A 94 -25.39 -0.08 2.50
C ARG A 94 -25.89 1.33 2.20
N GLY A 95 -25.94 1.68 0.92
CA GLY A 95 -26.51 2.91 0.41
C GLY A 95 -26.67 2.82 -1.10
N LYS A 96 -27.92 2.98 -1.56
CA LYS A 96 -28.45 2.88 -2.94
C LYS A 96 -28.77 1.42 -3.35
N ARG A 97 -29.98 1.07 -3.78
CA ARG A 97 -31.15 1.83 -4.27
C ARG A 97 -32.42 1.19 -3.73
#